data_AF-A0A1C4GYR0-F1
#
_entry.id   AF-A0A1C4GYR0-F1
#
_cell.length_a   1.000
_cell.length_b   1.000
_cell.length_c   1.000
_cell.angle_alpha   90.00
_cell.angle_beta   90.00
_cell.angle_gamma   90.00
#
_symmetry.space_group_name_H-M   'P 1'
#
loop_
_entity.id
_entity.type
_entity.pdbx_description
1 polymer ?
#
loop_
_entity_poly.entity_id
_entity_poly.type
_entity_poly.pdbx_seq_one_letter_code
_entity_poly.pdbx_strand_id
1 'polypeptide(L)'
;MKIKYIALLLLITLTCSSCKLLKTHVVKLTSSAEIQNDAVLLKTTKGYVYLTTKKMTEPQKQILSSLLPFQCLEIKTPEQFDMQNRKVYFDDFKIKSLPTSHPDCRKVKVTTRISIN
;
A
#
# COMPACT_ATOMS: atom_id res chain seq x y z
N MET A 1 -30.77 -26.10 28.68
CA MET A 1 -30.69 -25.65 27.27
C MET A 1 -30.14 -24.23 27.07
N LYS A 2 -30.35 -23.27 27.99
CA LYS A 2 -29.95 -21.85 27.80
C LYS A 2 -28.42 -21.59 27.72
N ILE A 3 -27.60 -22.38 28.42
CA ILE A 3 -26.13 -22.18 28.47
C ILE A 3 -25.46 -22.47 27.11
N LYS A 4 -25.99 -23.42 26.33
CA LYS A 4 -25.44 -23.80 25.01
C LYS A 4 -25.55 -22.67 23.98
N TYR A 5 -26.61 -21.87 24.05
CA TYR A 5 -26.83 -20.74 23.14
C TYR A 5 -25.90 -19.56 23.45
N ILE A 6 -25.59 -19.32 24.73
CA ILE A 6 -24.67 -18.25 25.15
C ILE A 6 -23.24 -18.58 24.72
N ALA A 7 -22.81 -19.83 24.88
CA ALA A 7 -21.50 -20.28 24.41
C ALA A 7 -21.36 -20.20 22.88
N LEU A 8 -22.43 -20.51 22.14
CA LEU A 8 -22.46 -20.40 20.68
C LEU A 8 -22.37 -18.93 20.22
N LEU A 9 -23.09 -18.01 20.89
CA LEU A 9 -23.03 -16.57 20.62
C LEU A 9 -21.63 -15.97 20.92
N LEU A 10 -20.97 -16.43 21.99
CA LEU A 10 -19.59 -16.06 22.30
C LEU A 10 -18.59 -16.56 21.24
N LEU A 11 -18.78 -17.77 20.71
CA LEU A 11 -17.94 -18.27 19.62
C LEU A 11 -18.12 -17.49 18.32
N ILE A 12 -19.36 -17.15 17.97
CA ILE A 12 -19.66 -16.40 16.73
C ILE A 12 -19.14 -14.95 16.81
N THR A 13 -19.22 -14.32 17.98
CA THR A 13 -18.66 -12.98 18.17
C THR A 13 -17.13 -12.99 18.14
N LEU A 14 -16.46 -14.03 18.66
CA LEU A 14 -15.01 -14.17 18.56
C LEU A 14 -14.52 -14.32 17.11
N THR A 15 -15.23 -15.06 16.26
CA THR A 15 -14.81 -15.31 14.86
C THR A 15 -15.02 -14.11 13.94
N CYS A 16 -15.91 -13.17 14.29
CA CYS A 16 -16.14 -11.94 13.50
C CYS A 16 -15.13 -10.81 13.77
N SER A 17 -14.27 -10.93 14.78
CA SER A 17 -13.34 -9.87 15.21
C SER A 17 -12.15 -9.63 14.28
N SER A 18 -11.89 -10.53 13.31
CA SER A 18 -10.62 -10.55 12.57
C SER A 18 -10.68 -9.95 11.16
N CYS A 19 -11.77 -9.23 10.82
CA CYS A 19 -11.82 -8.46 9.58
C CYS A 19 -10.93 -7.20 9.70
N LYS A 20 -9.65 -7.31 9.36
CA LYS A 20 -8.75 -6.15 9.26
C LYS A 20 -9.22 -5.24 8.12
N LEU A 21 -9.64 -4.04 8.46
CA LEU A 21 -10.08 -3.04 7.49
C LEU A 21 -8.87 -2.53 6.69
N LEU A 22 -8.83 -2.85 5.39
CA LEU A 22 -7.78 -2.37 4.50
C LEU A 22 -8.05 -0.93 4.07
N LYS A 23 -7.06 -0.06 4.23
CA LYS A 23 -7.08 1.31 3.71
C LYS A 23 -6.43 1.33 2.33
N THR A 24 -7.02 2.08 1.41
CA THR A 24 -6.51 2.24 0.05
C THR A 24 -5.76 3.56 -0.07
N HIS A 25 -4.53 3.49 -0.55
CA HIS A 25 -3.66 4.63 -0.76
C HIS A 25 -3.19 4.66 -2.21
N VAL A 26 -3.45 5.76 -2.91
CA VAL A 26 -2.93 5.96 -4.27
C VAL A 26 -1.73 6.89 -4.20
N VAL A 27 -0.59 6.40 -4.70
CA VAL A 27 0.67 7.15 -4.77
C VAL A 27 1.12 7.25 -6.22
N LYS A 28 1.75 8.38 -6.58
CA LYS A 28 2.36 8.55 -7.89
C LYS A 28 3.87 8.39 -7.75
N LEU A 29 4.44 7.50 -8.56
CA LEU A 29 5.87 7.23 -8.60
C LEU A 29 6.61 8.39 -9.28
N THR A 30 7.84 8.61 -8.86
CA THR A 30 8.76 9.59 -9.45
C THR A 30 9.93 8.92 -10.16
N SER A 31 10.17 7.65 -9.85
CA SER A 31 11.16 6.77 -10.49
C SER A 31 10.63 5.34 -10.54
N SER A 32 11.37 4.44 -11.20
CA SER A 32 11.15 3.00 -11.10
C SER A 32 11.34 2.50 -9.67
N ALA A 33 10.80 1.32 -9.38
CA ALA A 33 10.98 0.64 -8.09
C ALA A 33 12.43 0.18 -7.92
N GLU A 34 12.98 0.34 -6.73
CA GLU A 34 14.33 -0.09 -6.36
C GLU A 34 14.25 -1.26 -5.40
N ILE A 35 14.86 -2.40 -5.75
CA ILE A 35 14.90 -3.57 -4.88
C ILE A 35 16.07 -3.40 -3.91
N GLN A 36 15.76 -3.44 -2.61
CA GLN A 36 16.72 -3.53 -1.51
C GLN A 36 16.53 -4.88 -0.82
N ASN A 37 17.55 -5.38 -0.12
CA ASN A 37 17.60 -6.76 0.42
C ASN A 37 16.25 -7.28 0.96
N ASP A 38 15.62 -6.54 1.87
CA ASP A 38 14.35 -6.95 2.52
C ASP A 38 13.14 -6.08 2.14
N ALA A 39 13.30 -5.14 1.21
CA ALA A 39 12.23 -4.20 0.85
C ALA A 39 12.35 -3.67 -0.57
N VAL A 40 11.20 -3.38 -1.19
CA VAL A 40 11.13 -2.60 -2.42
C VAL A 40 10.88 -1.14 -2.05
N LEU A 41 11.81 -0.27 -2.47
CA LEU A 41 11.71 1.17 -2.31
C LEU A 41 10.98 1.79 -3.51
N LEU A 42 9.92 2.53 -3.21
CA LEU A 42 9.17 3.35 -4.16
C LEU A 42 9.39 4.83 -3.84
N LYS A 43 9.98 5.57 -4.78
CA LYS A 43 10.07 7.03 -4.69
C LYS A 43 8.78 7.63 -5.21
N THR A 44 8.03 8.31 -4.36
CA THR A 44 6.72 8.90 -4.68
C THR A 44 6.73 10.41 -4.54
N THR A 45 5.69 11.08 -5.04
CA THR A 45 5.52 12.54 -4.87
C THR A 45 5.40 12.99 -3.41
N LYS A 46 5.03 12.08 -2.50
CA LYS A 46 4.87 12.39 -1.06
C LYS A 46 6.12 12.06 -0.24
N GLY A 47 6.99 11.19 -0.75
CA GLY A 47 8.14 10.65 -0.04
C GLY A 47 8.48 9.23 -0.50
N TYR A 48 9.10 8.46 0.38
CA TYR A 48 9.59 7.11 0.13
C TYR A 48 8.67 6.09 0.78
N VAL A 49 8.20 5.11 0.01
CA VAL A 49 7.41 3.98 0.50
C VAL A 49 8.27 2.73 0.42
N TYR A 50 8.41 2.02 1.53
CA TYR A 50 9.14 0.77 1.63
C TYR A 50 8.14 -0.38 1.77
N LEU A 51 8.16 -1.31 0.82
CA LEU A 51 7.30 -2.50 0.82
C LEU A 51 8.12 -3.72 1.19
N THR A 52 7.81 -4.39 2.30
CA THR A 52 8.56 -5.60 2.71
C THR A 52 8.51 -6.68 1.64
N THR A 53 9.63 -7.37 1.39
CA THR A 53 9.67 -8.52 0.48
C THR A 53 9.28 -9.83 1.17
N LYS A 54 9.28 -9.88 2.52
CA LYS A 54 9.08 -11.09 3.33
C LYS A 54 7.78 -11.84 3.03
N LYS A 55 6.71 -11.12 2.68
CA LYS A 55 5.37 -11.68 2.39
C LYS A 55 4.89 -11.36 0.97
N MET A 56 5.80 -10.92 0.11
CA MET A 56 5.46 -10.45 -1.23
C MET A 56 5.21 -11.63 -2.16
N THR A 57 4.03 -11.66 -2.78
CA THR A 57 3.65 -12.69 -3.74
C THR A 57 4.32 -12.44 -5.10
N GLU A 58 4.46 -13.49 -5.91
CA GLU A 58 5.08 -13.38 -7.24
C GLU A 58 4.36 -12.37 -8.18
N PRO A 59 3.01 -12.32 -8.21
CA PRO A 59 2.30 -11.28 -8.96
C PRO A 59 2.65 -9.86 -8.49
N GLN A 60 2.87 -9.66 -7.19
CA GLN A 60 3.28 -8.35 -6.67
C GLN A 60 4.69 -7.98 -7.11
N LYS A 61 5.63 -8.93 -7.09
CA LYS A 61 6.99 -8.70 -7.62
C LYS A 61 6.96 -8.32 -9.09
N GLN A 62 6.16 -9.02 -9.91
CA GLN A 62 6.03 -8.75 -11.34
C GLN A 62 5.41 -7.37 -11.62
N ILE A 63 4.42 -6.95 -10.82
CA ILE A 63 3.89 -5.59 -10.88
C ILE A 63 5.00 -4.59 -10.58
N LEU A 64 5.74 -4.77 -9.47
CA LEU A 64 6.78 -3.84 -9.05
C LEU A 64 7.94 -3.74 -10.05
N SER A 65 8.33 -4.85 -10.68
CA SER A 65 9.39 -4.86 -11.71
C SER A 65 8.97 -4.22 -13.02
N SER A 66 7.66 -4.13 -13.31
CA SER A 66 7.13 -3.51 -14.53
C SER A 66 6.68 -2.06 -14.34
N LEU A 67 6.84 -1.51 -13.14
CA LEU A 67 6.47 -0.12 -12.85
C LEU A 67 7.39 0.86 -13.57
N LEU A 68 6.76 1.75 -14.34
CA LEU A 68 7.42 2.86 -14.99
C LEU A 68 7.35 4.13 -14.12
N PRO A 69 8.32 5.06 -14.27
CA PRO A 69 8.23 6.38 -13.66
C PRO A 69 6.90 7.08 -13.97
N PHE A 70 6.40 7.88 -13.02
CA PHE A 70 5.15 8.65 -13.15
C PHE A 70 3.86 7.83 -13.25
N GLN A 71 3.92 6.51 -13.21
CA GLN A 71 2.73 5.68 -13.00
C GLN A 71 2.22 5.81 -11.56
N CYS A 72 0.93 5.51 -11.38
CA CYS A 72 0.34 5.46 -10.06
C CYS A 72 0.23 4.02 -9.57
N LEU A 73 0.46 3.84 -8.28
CA LEU A 73 0.29 2.59 -7.59
C LEU A 73 -0.80 2.74 -6.55
N GLU A 74 -1.80 1.88 -6.63
CA GLU A 74 -2.75 1.66 -5.54
C GLU A 74 -2.13 0.67 -4.56
N ILE A 75 -2.02 1.06 -3.31
CA ILE A 75 -1.51 0.26 -2.19
C ILE A 75 -2.64 0.11 -1.19
N LYS A 76 -3.08 -1.13 -0.95
CA LYS A 76 -4.04 -1.46 0.11
C LYS A 76 -3.30 -2.06 1.28
N THR A 77 -3.41 -1.47 2.45
CA THR A 77 -2.74 -1.94 3.67
C THR A 77 -3.63 -1.68 4.88
N PRO A 78 -3.61 -2.53 5.93
CA PRO A 78 -4.24 -2.18 7.20
C PRO A 78 -3.49 -1.08 7.96
N GLU A 79 -2.25 -0.80 7.57
CA GLU A 79 -1.38 0.18 8.21
C GLU A 79 -1.78 1.62 7.84
N GLN A 80 -1.43 2.58 8.69
CA GLN A 80 -1.66 3.99 8.38
C GLN A 80 -0.59 4.49 7.42
N PHE A 81 -0.99 5.28 6.43
CA PHE A 81 -0.06 6.04 5.59
C PHE A 81 0.42 7.28 6.35
N ASP A 82 1.16 7.06 7.44
CA ASP A 82 1.78 8.10 8.25
C ASP A 82 3.26 8.22 7.85
N MET A 83 3.60 9.32 7.17
CA MET A 83 4.96 9.52 6.67
C MET A 83 5.84 10.17 7.73
N GLN A 84 6.67 9.38 8.38
CA GLN A 84 7.69 9.87 9.30
C GLN A 84 8.98 10.16 8.53
N ASN A 85 9.47 11.40 8.61
CA ASN A 85 10.66 11.83 7.86
C ASN A 85 10.59 11.53 6.35
N ARG A 86 9.40 11.72 5.76
CA ARG A 86 9.08 11.37 4.36
C ARG A 86 9.25 9.89 4.03
N LYS A 87 9.24 8.99 5.02
CA LYS A 87 9.32 7.54 4.83
C LYS A 87 8.10 6.87 5.45
N VAL A 88 7.65 5.79 4.83
CA VAL A 88 6.64 4.89 5.40
C VAL A 88 6.99 3.46 5.01
N TYR A 89 6.69 2.52 5.90
CA TYR A 89 7.00 1.10 5.75
C TYR A 89 5.69 0.32 5.79
N PHE A 90 5.52 -0.65 4.91
CA PHE A 90 4.37 -1.55 4.89
C PHE A 90 4.83 -3.00 4.91
N ASP A 91 4.37 -3.72 5.94
CA ASP A 91 4.63 -5.15 6.14
C ASP A 91 3.53 -6.03 5.55
N ASP A 92 2.30 -5.52 5.50
CA ASP A 92 1.16 -6.20 4.89
C ASP A 92 0.48 -5.27 3.88
N PHE A 93 0.50 -5.66 2.61
CA PHE A 93 -0.04 -4.85 1.55
C PHE A 93 -0.50 -5.67 0.34
N LYS A 94 -1.43 -5.09 -0.42
CA LYS A 94 -1.78 -5.48 -1.78
C LYS A 94 -1.51 -4.30 -2.69
N ILE A 95 -1.07 -4.57 -3.92
CA ILE A 95 -0.76 -3.52 -4.89
C ILE A 95 -1.47 -3.74 -6.20
N LYS A 96 -1.76 -2.65 -6.89
CA LYS A 96 -2.28 -2.62 -8.25
C LYS A 96 -1.74 -1.41 -8.98
N SER A 97 -1.15 -1.63 -10.17
CA SER A 97 -0.76 -0.53 -11.05
C SER A 97 -2.01 0.13 -11.63
N LEU A 98 -2.04 1.46 -11.64
CA LEU A 98 -3.11 2.25 -12.23
C LEU A 98 -2.60 2.99 -13.46
N PRO A 99 -3.37 3.00 -14.57
CA PRO A 99 -3.01 3.80 -15.74
C PRO A 99 -3.01 5.29 -15.38
N THR A 100 -2.17 6.07 -16.06
CA THR A 100 -2.04 7.52 -15.82
C THR A 100 -3.34 8.29 -16.08
N SER A 101 -4.21 7.76 -16.94
CA SER A 101 -5.56 8.27 -17.21
C SER A 101 -6.56 8.01 -16.09
N HIS A 102 -6.24 7.14 -15.12
CA HIS A 102 -7.16 6.81 -14.03
C HIS A 102 -7.49 8.05 -13.20
N PRO A 103 -8.76 8.30 -12.82
CA PRO A 103 -9.17 9.49 -12.10
C PRO A 103 -8.35 9.72 -10.81
N ASP A 104 -8.08 8.65 -10.07
CA ASP A 104 -7.30 8.75 -8.83
C ASP A 104 -5.82 9.02 -9.07
N CYS A 105 -5.27 8.61 -10.21
CA CYS A 105 -3.92 9.00 -10.60
C CYS A 105 -3.84 10.47 -11.00
N ARG A 106 -4.86 10.96 -11.73
CA ARG A 106 -4.94 12.36 -12.18
C ARG A 106 -5.03 13.35 -11.01
N LYS A 107 -5.68 12.95 -9.90
CA LYS A 107 -5.77 13.74 -8.66
C LYS A 107 -4.42 13.90 -7.96
N VAL A 108 -3.50 12.94 -8.13
CA VAL A 108 -2.14 13.02 -7.58
C VAL A 108 -1.29 13.92 -8.48
N LYS A 109 -1.49 15.24 -8.37
CA LYS A 109 -0.64 16.22 -9.04
C LYS A 109 0.78 16.14 -8.48
N VAL A 110 1.76 16.09 -9.37
CA VAL A 110 3.17 16.27 -9.01
C VAL A 110 3.35 17.77 -8.81
N THR A 111 3.51 18.23 -7.57
CA THR A 111 3.92 19.61 -7.32
C THR A 111 5.44 19.69 -7.46
N THR A 112 5.93 19.62 -8.70
CA THR A 112 7.34 19.97 -8.99
C THR A 112 7.47 21.48 -8.82
N ARG A 113 7.78 21.94 -7.61
CA ARG A 113 8.43 23.24 -7.45
C ARG A 113 9.84 23.08 -8.00
N ILE A 114 10.02 23.35 -9.29
CA ILE A 114 11.34 23.61 -9.84
C ILE A 114 11.78 24.91 -9.20
N SER A 115 12.59 24.83 -8.14
CA SER A 115 13.35 25.99 -7.66
C SER A 115 14.52 26.14 -8.62
N ILE A 116 14.36 27.00 -9.63
CA ILE A 116 15.49 27.49 -10.40
C ILE A 116 16.20 28.46 -9.47
N ASN A 117 17.43 28.14 -9.08
CA ASN A 117 18.35 29.04 -8.41
C ASN A 117 19.57 29.23 -9.30
#